data_AF-M0MVI2-F1
#
_entry.id   AF-M0MVI2-F1
#
_cell.length_a   1.000
_cell.length_b   1.000
_cell.length_c   1.000
_cell.angle_alpha   90.00
_cell.angle_beta   90.00
_cell.angle_gamma   90.00
#
_symmetry.space_group_name_H-M   'P 1'
#
loop_
_entity.id
_entity.type
_entity.pdbx_description
1 polymer ?
#
loop_
_entity_poly.entity_id
_entity_poly.type
_entity_poly.pdbx_seq_one_letter_code
_entity_poly.pdbx_strand_id
1 'polypeptide(L)'
;MTATSLLAETDDVDDADDEQAVTNEAVLDDVSLSVPASADRGEAAAIAVAIGAHLRDRAAAAANADEEPSEHCDRWSLSGRLDGRTPPRGVAHGEEWKTAGRLRR
;
A
#
# COMPACT_ATOMS: atom_id res chain seq x y z
N MET A 1 3.73 -45.29 49.72
CA MET A 1 4.56 -45.37 48.49
C MET A 1 4.71 -43.96 47.97
N THR A 2 5.90 -43.39 48.12
CA THR A 2 6.27 -42.07 47.65
C THR A 2 6.49 -42.09 46.15
N ALA A 3 5.96 -41.10 45.44
CA ALA A 3 6.54 -40.61 44.19
C ALA A 3 6.64 -39.08 44.29
N THR A 4 7.89 -38.64 44.29
CA THR A 4 8.38 -37.27 44.20
C THR A 4 8.47 -36.86 42.73
N SER A 5 8.46 -35.54 42.48
CA SER A 5 8.84 -34.82 41.24
C SER A 5 7.76 -34.73 40.16
N LEU A 6 7.60 -33.62 39.42
CA LEU A 6 8.61 -32.64 38.99
C LEU A 6 7.95 -31.36 38.41
N LEU A 7 8.51 -30.20 38.78
CA LEU A 7 8.60 -28.90 38.07
C LEU A 7 7.33 -28.12 37.62
N ALA A 8 7.26 -26.90 38.13
CA ALA A 8 6.72 -25.74 37.43
C ALA A 8 7.67 -25.34 36.29
N GLU A 9 7.13 -25.02 35.12
CA GLU A 9 7.74 -24.07 34.19
C GLU A 9 6.64 -23.49 33.31
N THR A 10 6.38 -22.21 33.52
CA THR A 10 5.68 -21.33 32.58
C THR A 10 6.60 -21.14 31.38
N ASP A 11 6.26 -21.76 30.25
CA ASP A 11 6.89 -21.42 28.98
C ASP A 11 5.94 -20.46 28.25
N ASP A 12 6.23 -19.17 28.46
CA ASP A 12 5.87 -18.06 27.60
C ASP A 12 6.39 -18.34 26.18
N VAL A 13 5.57 -18.99 25.35
CA VAL A 13 5.81 -19.04 23.91
C VAL A 13 5.21 -17.79 23.29
N ASP A 14 6.10 -16.80 23.21
CA ASP A 14 6.30 -15.88 22.10
C ASP A 14 5.03 -15.23 21.54
N ASP A 15 4.85 -13.99 21.99
CA ASP A 15 4.13 -12.91 21.32
C ASP A 15 4.79 -12.68 19.95
N ALA A 16 4.62 -13.66 19.04
CA ALA A 16 4.97 -13.52 17.65
C ALA A 16 3.93 -12.59 17.06
N ASP A 17 4.25 -11.29 17.10
CA ASP A 17 3.71 -10.20 16.31
C ASP A 17 2.97 -10.77 15.10
N ASP A 18 1.66 -10.97 15.28
CA ASP A 18 0.72 -11.35 14.23
C ASP A 18 0.45 -10.06 13.45
N GLU A 19 1.53 -9.46 12.93
CA GLU A 19 1.55 -8.47 11.87
C GLU A 19 1.11 -9.22 10.61
N GLN A 20 -0.15 -9.64 10.64
CA GLN A 20 -0.85 -10.27 9.54
C GLN A 20 -0.66 -9.33 8.37
N ALA A 21 0.15 -9.77 7.41
CA ALA A 21 0.11 -9.24 6.06
C ALA A 21 -1.33 -9.44 5.59
N VAL A 22 -2.18 -8.43 5.83
CA VAL A 22 -3.59 -8.47 5.50
C VAL A 22 -3.63 -8.56 3.99
N THR A 23 -3.81 -9.77 3.48
CA THR A 23 -3.86 -10.00 2.04
C THR A 23 -5.07 -9.22 1.53
N ASN A 24 -4.95 -8.60 0.36
CA ASN A 24 -6.05 -7.81 -0.21
C ASN A 24 -7.34 -8.65 -0.35
N GLU A 25 -7.24 -9.98 -0.44
CA GLU A 25 -8.38 -10.89 -0.41
C GLU A 25 -9.17 -10.79 0.91
N ALA A 26 -8.48 -10.82 2.06
CA ALA A 26 -9.12 -10.70 3.38
C ALA A 26 -9.80 -9.33 3.60
N VAL A 27 -9.26 -8.25 3.02
CA VAL A 27 -9.89 -6.91 3.09
C VAL A 27 -11.12 -6.82 2.19
N LEU A 28 -11.13 -7.50 1.05
CA LEU A 28 -12.25 -7.49 0.12
C LEU A 28 -13.43 -8.35 0.61
N ASP A 29 -13.18 -9.38 1.42
CA ASP A 29 -14.23 -10.24 1.98
C ASP A 29 -15.21 -9.50 2.92
N ASP A 30 -14.78 -8.39 3.55
CA ASP A 30 -15.65 -7.55 4.40
C ASP A 30 -16.37 -6.43 3.61
N VAL A 31 -16.00 -6.23 2.33
CA VAL A 31 -16.50 -5.10 1.53
C VAL A 31 -17.54 -5.57 0.51
N SER A 32 -18.79 -5.19 0.73
CA SER A 32 -19.87 -5.40 -0.25
C SER A 32 -19.96 -4.25 -1.25
N LEU A 33 -19.67 -4.52 -2.53
CA LEU A 33 -19.85 -3.58 -3.64
C LEU A 33 -21.07 -3.97 -4.48
N SER A 34 -21.84 -2.96 -4.90
CA SER A 34 -22.98 -3.16 -5.80
C SER A 34 -22.88 -2.23 -7.01
N VAL A 35 -23.36 -2.71 -8.16
CA VAL A 35 -23.51 -1.89 -9.36
C VAL A 35 -24.86 -1.19 -9.30
N PRO A 36 -24.94 0.13 -9.57
CA PRO A 36 -26.22 0.84 -9.58
C PRO A 36 -27.21 0.23 -10.57
N ALA A 37 -28.49 0.17 -10.17
CA ALA A 37 -29.55 -0.40 -11.02
C ALA A 37 -29.79 0.39 -12.32
N SER A 38 -29.36 1.66 -12.37
CA SER A 38 -29.46 2.53 -13.54
C SER A 38 -28.28 2.37 -14.51
N ALA A 39 -27.20 1.69 -14.10
CA ALA A 39 -26.00 1.60 -14.91
C ALA A 39 -26.25 0.76 -16.15
N ASP A 40 -25.96 1.31 -17.32
CA ASP A 40 -25.95 0.53 -18.54
C ASP A 40 -24.72 -0.42 -18.58
N ARG A 41 -24.65 -1.28 -19.61
CA ARG A 41 -23.55 -2.23 -19.76
C ARG A 41 -22.18 -1.54 -19.86
N GLY A 42 -22.10 -0.40 -20.54
CA GLY A 42 -20.87 0.36 -20.69
C GLY A 42 -20.43 0.99 -19.39
N GLU A 43 -21.36 1.58 -18.64
CA GLU A 43 -21.11 2.16 -17.33
C GLU A 43 -20.69 1.10 -16.30
N ALA A 44 -21.39 -0.03 -16.26
CA ALA A 44 -21.03 -1.16 -15.41
C ALA A 44 -19.62 -1.69 -15.72
N ALA A 45 -19.26 -1.77 -17.01
CA ALA A 45 -17.92 -2.15 -17.43
C ALA A 45 -16.87 -1.10 -17.01
N ALA A 46 -17.18 0.19 -17.14
CA ALA A 46 -16.28 1.27 -16.71
C ALA A 46 -15.99 1.22 -15.21
N ILE A 47 -17.01 0.96 -14.39
CA ILE A 47 -16.87 0.77 -12.93
C ILE A 47 -15.95 -0.42 -12.65
N ALA A 48 -16.21 -1.58 -13.27
CA ALA A 48 -15.38 -2.77 -13.09
C ALA A 48 -13.91 -2.53 -13.49
N VAL A 49 -13.68 -1.81 -14.59
CA VAL A 49 -12.33 -1.44 -15.05
C VAL A 49 -11.65 -0.50 -14.05
N ALA A 50 -12.34 0.50 -13.53
CA ALA A 50 -11.77 1.42 -12.55
C ALA A 50 -11.33 0.70 -11.27
N ILE A 51 -12.17 -0.21 -10.75
CA ILE A 51 -11.84 -1.04 -9.58
C ILE A 51 -10.63 -1.93 -9.88
N GLY A 52 -10.63 -2.64 -11.01
CA GLY A 52 -9.52 -3.52 -11.39
C GLY A 52 -8.21 -2.77 -11.61
N ALA A 53 -8.26 -1.58 -12.20
CA ALA A 53 -7.10 -0.71 -12.37
C ALA A 53 -6.54 -0.25 -11.02
N HIS A 54 -7.40 0.15 -10.08
CA HIS A 54 -6.98 0.55 -8.74
C HIS A 54 -6.33 -0.59 -7.95
N LEU A 55 -6.93 -1.79 -7.99
CA LEU A 55 -6.35 -2.97 -7.32
C LEU A 55 -4.98 -3.34 -7.90
N ARG A 56 -4.83 -3.26 -9.23
CA ARG A 56 -3.54 -3.48 -9.89
C ARG A 56 -2.50 -2.44 -9.48
N ASP A 57 -2.88 -1.17 -9.45
CA ASP A 57 -2.01 -0.06 -9.02
C ASP A 57 -1.55 -0.25 -7.57
N ARG A 58 -2.48 -0.60 -6.67
CA ARG A 58 -2.18 -0.90 -5.27
C ARG A 58 -1.22 -2.10 -5.14
N ALA A 59 -1.43 -3.16 -5.90
CA ALA A 59 -0.52 -4.32 -5.89
C ALA A 59 0.87 -3.96 -6.42
N ALA A 60 0.96 -3.15 -7.48
CA ALA A 60 2.22 -2.64 -7.99
C ALA A 60 2.94 -1.74 -6.97
N ALA A 61 2.21 -0.86 -6.27
CA ALA A 61 2.77 -0.03 -5.21
C ALA A 61 3.27 -0.88 -4.02
N ALA A 62 2.49 -1.88 -3.59
CA ALA A 62 2.86 -2.77 -2.50
C ALA A 62 4.11 -3.61 -2.82
N ALA A 63 4.27 -4.06 -4.08
CA ALA A 63 5.46 -4.80 -4.51
C ALA A 63 6.77 -3.99 -4.39
N ASN A 64 6.69 -2.66 -4.30
CA ASN A 64 7.84 -1.78 -4.09
C ASN A 64 7.91 -1.25 -2.64
N ALA A 65 7.03 -1.70 -1.74
CA ALA A 65 6.94 -1.19 -0.37
C ALA A 65 7.98 -1.79 0.59
N ASP A 66 8.52 -2.98 0.28
CA ASP A 66 9.60 -3.62 1.06
C ASP A 66 10.98 -3.02 0.78
N GLU A 67 11.10 -2.10 -0.19
CA GLU A 67 12.31 -1.32 -0.38
C GLU A 67 12.36 -0.23 0.69
N GLU A 68 13.45 -0.16 1.46
CA GLU A 68 13.66 0.91 2.45
C GLU A 68 13.42 2.26 1.75
N PRO A 69 12.44 3.07 2.19
CA PRO A 69 12.07 4.27 1.47
C PRO A 69 13.29 5.18 1.40
N SER A 70 13.77 5.41 0.18
CA SER A 70 14.93 6.25 -0.02
C SER A 70 14.66 7.62 0.60
N GLU A 71 15.64 8.16 1.35
CA GLU A 71 15.54 9.49 1.99
C GLU A 71 15.07 10.58 1.01
N HIS A 72 15.37 10.36 -0.27
CA HIS A 72 14.99 11.21 -1.38
C HIS A 72 14.10 10.45 -2.36
N CYS A 73 13.06 11.09 -2.87
CA CYS A 73 12.22 10.53 -3.92
C CYS A 73 12.98 10.38 -5.26
N ASP A 74 12.51 9.48 -6.12
CA ASP A 74 13.04 9.38 -7.49
C ASP A 74 12.80 10.70 -8.25
N ARG A 75 13.88 11.26 -8.80
CA ARG A 75 13.85 12.48 -9.62
C ARG A 75 12.87 12.40 -10.78
N TRP A 76 12.59 11.21 -11.31
CA TRP A 76 11.67 11.05 -12.45
C TRP A 76 10.20 10.99 -12.06
N SER A 77 9.88 10.69 -10.79
CA SER A 77 8.51 10.74 -10.26
C SER A 77 7.83 12.11 -10.47
N LEU A 78 8.64 13.18 -10.49
CA LEU A 78 8.20 14.56 -10.71
C LEU A 78 8.07 14.93 -12.19
N SER A 79 8.57 14.12 -13.13
CA SER A 79 8.79 14.52 -14.53
C SER A 79 7.51 14.92 -15.25
N GLY A 80 6.41 14.18 -15.04
CA GLY A 80 5.11 14.52 -15.62
C GLY A 80 4.55 15.87 -15.17
N ARG A 81 5.02 16.41 -14.04
CA ARG A 81 4.58 17.70 -13.48
C ARG A 81 5.49 18.86 -13.82
N LEU A 82 6.69 18.62 -14.34
CA LEU A 82 7.70 19.65 -14.57
C LEU A 82 7.63 20.30 -15.95
N ASP A 83 6.69 19.89 -16.81
CA ASP A 83 6.45 20.47 -18.14
C ASP A 83 7.75 20.62 -18.96
N GLY A 84 8.54 19.54 -18.99
CA GLY A 84 9.84 19.49 -19.69
C GLY A 84 11.02 20.11 -18.93
N ARG A 85 10.82 20.67 -17.72
CA ARG A 85 11.92 21.19 -16.88
C ARG A 85 12.70 20.05 -16.24
N THR A 86 13.99 20.30 -15.98
CA THR A 86 14.85 19.34 -15.28
C THR A 86 14.39 19.15 -13.84
N PRO A 87 14.16 17.89 -13.38
CA PRO A 87 13.79 17.64 -12.00
C PRO A 87 14.91 18.01 -11.01
N PRO A 88 14.57 18.65 -9.88
CA PRO A 88 15.52 18.92 -8.80
C PRO A 88 16.06 17.60 -8.23
N ARG A 89 17.29 17.65 -7.71
CA ARG A 89 17.91 16.52 -7.01
C ARG A 89 17.66 16.62 -5.51
N GLY A 90 17.63 15.48 -4.82
CA GLY A 90 17.59 15.45 -3.36
C GLY A 90 16.28 16.00 -2.79
N VAL A 91 15.15 15.76 -3.46
CA VAL A 91 13.85 16.10 -2.89
C VAL A 91 13.50 15.04 -1.86
N ALA A 92 13.35 15.45 -0.61
CA ALA A 92 12.98 14.55 0.48
C ALA A 92 11.69 13.79 0.15
N HIS A 93 11.64 12.51 0.52
CA HIS A 93 10.43 11.71 0.38
C HIS A 93 9.24 12.40 1.10
N GLY A 94 8.09 12.52 0.44
CA GLY A 94 6.90 13.22 0.91
C GLY A 94 6.84 14.73 0.59
N GLU A 95 7.94 15.35 0.18
CA GLU A 95 7.99 16.79 -0.17
C GLU A 95 7.89 17.04 -1.69
N GLU A 96 7.55 16.01 -2.47
CA GLU A 96 7.49 16.03 -3.94
C GLU A 96 6.48 17.08 -4.43
N TRP A 97 5.29 17.06 -3.82
CA TRP A 97 4.17 17.92 -4.17
C TRP A 97 4.45 19.40 -3.93
N LYS A 98 5.07 19.70 -2.79
CA LYS A 98 5.44 21.06 -2.40
C LYS A 98 6.55 21.60 -3.31
N THR A 99 7.53 20.76 -3.62
CA THR A 99 8.65 21.12 -4.49
C THR A 99 8.17 21.38 -5.92
N ALA A 100 7.35 20.50 -6.49
CA ALA A 100 6.75 20.69 -7.80
C ALA A 100 5.89 21.96 -7.87
N GLY A 101 5.10 22.24 -6.83
CA GLY A 101 4.30 23.45 -6.72
C GLY A 101 5.15 24.73 -6.73
N ARG A 102 6.28 24.75 -6.03
CA ARG A 102 7.21 25.89 -6.04
C ARG A 102 7.88 26.10 -7.40
N LEU A 103 8.16 25.03 -8.14
CA LEU A 103 8.80 25.10 -9.45
C LEU A 103 7.87 25.54 -10.58
N ARG A 104 6.54 25.55 -10.36
CA ARG A 104 5.54 26.05 -11.32
C ARG A 104 5.29 27.56 -11.23
N ARG A 105 5.73 28.21 -10.16
CA ARG A 105 5.69 29.68 -10.03
C ARG A 105 6.81 30.31 -10.86
#